data_AF-A0A2W1AFG8-F1
#
_entry.id   AF-A0A2W1AFG8-F1
#
_cell.length_a   1.000
_cell.length_b   1.000
_cell.length_c   1.000
_cell.angle_alpha   90.00
_cell.angle_beta   90.00
_cell.angle_gamma   90.00
#
_symmetry.space_group_name_H-M   'P 1'
#
loop_
_entity.id
_entity.type
_entity.pdbx_description
1 polymer ?
#
loop_
_entity_poly.entity_id
_entity_poly.type
_entity_poly.pdbx_seq_one_letter_code
_entity_poly.pdbx_strand_id
1 'polypeptide(L)'
;MTYLFKSTILVLLCTLLGFVLISCSTNENSIEDFVEISNELSKTQTQLKELQTKLVDAEFKVAQYEVKLAQYTKTVDADYPNLLRRVEQARLIIKLINVSSAYRMDMASEMELMSTIGNAQKIDSRIVKDGLIKMMQSGQIMNDESADTMILAWLDEVDRLLE
;
A
#
# COMPACT_ATOMS: atom_id res chain seq x y z
N MET A 1 48.17 -13.69 0.96
CA MET A 1 47.72 -13.96 2.35
C MET A 1 46.84 -15.23 2.47
N THR A 2 46.82 -16.12 1.48
CA THR A 2 45.98 -17.34 1.43
C THR A 2 46.76 -18.63 1.66
N TYR A 3 48.09 -18.62 1.49
CA TYR A 3 48.96 -19.79 1.69
C TYR A 3 49.32 -20.04 3.16
N LEU A 4 49.37 -18.98 3.99
CA LEU A 4 49.68 -19.10 5.41
C LEU A 4 48.57 -19.83 6.19
N PHE A 5 47.31 -19.61 5.82
CA PHE A 5 46.14 -20.21 6.48
C PHE A 5 46.02 -21.73 6.25
N LYS A 6 46.38 -22.21 5.05
CA LYS A 6 46.40 -23.65 4.75
C LYS A 6 47.54 -24.36 5.51
N SER A 7 48.69 -23.70 5.65
CA SER A 7 49.85 -24.26 6.34
C SER A 7 49.62 -24.41 7.85
N THR A 8 49.00 -23.41 8.49
CA THR A 8 48.65 -23.49 9.92
C THR A 8 47.61 -24.57 10.22
N ILE A 9 46.59 -24.75 9.36
CA ILE A 9 45.60 -25.82 9.53
C ILE A 9 46.24 -27.20 9.38
N LEU A 10 47.16 -27.38 8.41
CA LEU A 10 47.85 -28.65 8.19
C LEU A 10 48.77 -29.01 9.38
N VAL A 11 49.49 -28.04 9.93
CA VAL A 11 50.36 -28.23 11.10
C VAL A 11 49.55 -28.55 12.35
N LEU A 12 48.39 -27.91 12.54
CA LEU A 12 47.49 -28.20 13.66
C LEU A 12 46.86 -29.60 13.56
N LEU A 13 46.53 -30.04 12.34
CA LEU A 13 46.00 -31.38 12.08
C LEU A 13 47.06 -32.47 12.35
N CYS A 14 48.33 -32.21 11.98
CA CYS A 14 49.44 -33.12 12.23
C CYS A 14 49.83 -33.20 13.71
N THR A 15 49.74 -32.10 14.47
CA THR A 15 49.99 -32.15 15.92
C THR A 15 48.88 -32.87 16.65
N LEU A 16 47.61 -32.70 16.26
CA LEU A 16 46.48 -33.45 16.81
C LEU A 16 46.59 -34.97 16.54
N LEU A 17 46.99 -35.38 15.33
CA LEU A 17 47.21 -36.79 15.01
C LEU A 17 48.41 -37.39 15.75
N GLY A 18 49.45 -36.60 16.04
CA GLY A 18 50.62 -37.03 16.82
C GLY A 18 50.29 -37.33 18.29
N PHE A 19 49.33 -36.62 18.89
CA PHE A 19 48.87 -36.88 20.25
C PHE A 19 48.00 -38.14 20.37
N VAL A 20 47.35 -38.58 19.28
CA VAL A 20 46.50 -39.78 19.25
C VAL A 20 47.33 -41.08 19.33
N LEU A 21 48.60 -41.08 18.91
CA LEU A 21 49.42 -42.29 18.88
C LEU A 21 50.17 -42.60 20.19
N ILE A 22 50.25 -41.65 21.14
CA ILE A 22 51.03 -41.82 22.39
C ILE A 22 50.16 -42.24 23.59
N SER A 23 48.84 -42.06 23.53
CA SER A 23 47.93 -42.38 24.64
C SER A 23 46.98 -43.54 24.32
N CYS A 24 47.56 -44.72 24.04
CA CYS A 24 46.81 -45.97 23.92
C CYS A 24 46.57 -46.57 25.32
N SER A 25 45.78 -45.89 26.17
CA SER A 25 45.03 -46.51 27.27
C SER A 25 44.09 -45.48 27.91
N THR A 26 42.94 -45.21 27.28
CA THR A 26 41.64 -44.94 27.94
C THR A 26 40.58 -44.62 26.90
N ASN A 27 39.47 -45.36 26.98
CA ASN A 27 38.11 -45.02 26.57
C ASN A 27 37.73 -45.18 25.08
N GLU A 28 37.21 -46.37 24.74
CA GLU A 28 36.24 -46.58 23.63
C GLU A 28 35.16 -45.48 23.58
N ASN A 29 34.70 -44.99 24.75
CA ASN A 29 33.75 -43.89 24.87
C ASN A 29 34.21 -42.58 24.19
N SER A 30 35.52 -42.32 24.11
CA SER A 30 36.04 -41.03 23.57
C SER A 30 35.97 -40.93 22.05
N ILE A 31 35.98 -42.07 21.34
CA ILE A 31 35.79 -42.11 19.88
C ILE A 31 34.32 -41.96 19.54
N GLU A 32 33.44 -42.58 20.33
CA GLU A 32 31.99 -42.49 20.18
C GLU A 32 31.50 -41.05 20.41
N ASP A 33 31.99 -40.38 21.47
CA ASP A 33 31.74 -38.96 21.75
C ASP A 33 32.21 -38.05 20.60
N PHE A 34 33.37 -38.34 19.99
CA PHE A 34 33.88 -37.55 18.87
C PHE A 34 33.01 -37.70 17.60
N VAL A 35 32.53 -38.91 17.33
CA VAL A 35 31.62 -39.18 16.21
C VAL A 35 30.27 -38.49 16.42
N GLU A 36 29.75 -38.49 17.65
CA GLU A 36 28.52 -37.79 18.01
C GLU A 36 28.65 -36.28 17.80
N ILE A 37 29.71 -35.66 18.34
CA ILE A 37 30.00 -34.23 18.15
C ILE A 37 30.18 -33.87 16.67
N SER A 38 30.84 -34.73 15.88
CA SER A 38 31.01 -34.51 14.44
C SER A 38 29.67 -34.53 13.69
N ASN A 39 28.77 -35.45 14.06
CA ASN A 39 27.44 -35.54 13.50
C ASN A 39 26.56 -34.33 13.90
N GLU A 40 26.63 -33.89 15.16
CA GLU A 40 25.93 -32.69 15.62
C GLU A 40 26.44 -31.42 14.93
N LEU A 41 27.75 -31.30 14.72
CA LEU A 41 28.33 -30.17 14.00
C LEU A 41 27.88 -30.15 12.54
N SER A 42 27.85 -31.30 11.87
CA SER A 42 27.35 -31.44 10.49
C SER A 42 25.86 -31.07 10.39
N LYS A 43 25.05 -31.49 11.36
CA LYS A 43 23.63 -31.13 11.47
C LYS A 43 23.45 -29.63 11.69
N THR A 44 24.22 -29.04 12.60
CA THR A 44 24.20 -27.60 12.88
C THR A 44 24.61 -26.79 11.65
N GLN A 45 25.64 -27.22 10.92
CA GLN A 45 26.08 -26.56 9.68
C GLN A 45 25.00 -26.62 8.59
N THR A 46 24.27 -27.73 8.50
CA THR A 46 23.14 -27.88 7.58
C THR A 46 22.00 -26.94 7.94
N GLN A 47 21.61 -26.90 9.22
CA GLN A 47 20.59 -25.97 9.72
C GLN A 47 20.98 -24.51 9.50
N LEU A 48 22.26 -24.17 9.69
CA LEU A 48 22.78 -22.81 9.44
C LEU A 48 22.60 -22.42 7.96
N LYS A 49 22.92 -23.32 7.03
CA LYS A 49 22.72 -23.08 5.59
C LYS A 49 21.25 -22.91 5.22
N GLU A 50 20.37 -23.71 5.81
CA GLU A 50 18.92 -23.56 5.62
C GLU A 50 18.42 -22.22 6.16
N LEU A 51 18.86 -21.81 7.35
CA LEU A 51 18.51 -20.52 7.94
C LEU A 51 19.04 -19.36 7.09
N GLN A 52 20.26 -19.45 6.57
CA GLN A 52 20.82 -18.45 5.68
C GLN A 52 20.00 -18.33 4.38
N THR A 53 19.55 -19.46 3.83
CA THR A 53 18.70 -19.48 2.63
C THR A 53 17.34 -18.85 2.92
N LYS A 54 16.72 -19.17 4.05
CA LYS A 54 15.46 -18.55 4.50
C LYS A 54 15.60 -17.05 4.75
N LEU A 55 16.73 -16.61 5.30
CA LEU A 55 17.01 -15.20 5.53
C LEU A 55 17.07 -14.44 4.21
N VAL A 56 17.81 -14.95 3.22
CA VAL A 56 17.91 -14.32 1.89
C VAL A 56 16.53 -14.27 1.20
N ASP A 57 15.73 -15.33 1.29
CA ASP A 57 14.36 -15.33 0.75
C ASP A 57 13.46 -14.29 1.46
N ALA A 58 13.58 -14.17 2.79
CA ALA A 58 12.85 -13.19 3.56
C ALA A 58 13.27 -11.75 3.20
N GLU A 59 14.57 -11.46 3.08
CA GLU A 59 15.10 -10.17 2.66
C GLU A 59 14.59 -9.79 1.26
N PHE A 60 14.59 -10.75 0.33
CA PHE A 60 14.05 -10.54 -1.01
C PHE A 60 12.54 -10.23 -0.99
N LYS A 61 11.75 -10.95 -0.18
CA LYS A 61 10.32 -10.67 0.00
C LYS A 61 10.06 -9.29 0.62
N VAL A 62 10.86 -8.88 1.60
CA VAL A 62 10.78 -7.54 2.20
C VAL A 62 11.02 -6.47 1.13
N ALA A 63 12.06 -6.60 0.32
CA ALA A 63 12.33 -5.66 -0.77
C ALA A 63 11.18 -5.58 -1.78
N GLN A 64 10.54 -6.72 -2.12
CA GLN A 64 9.34 -6.71 -2.97
C GLN A 64 8.17 -5.97 -2.33
N TYR A 65 7.94 -6.15 -1.02
CA TYR A 65 6.87 -5.45 -0.31
C TYR A 65 7.13 -3.96 -0.22
N GLU A 66 8.38 -3.52 -0.02
CA GLU A 66 8.75 -2.10 -0.02
C GLU A 66 8.44 -1.45 -1.37
N VAL A 67 8.78 -2.12 -2.48
CA VAL A 67 8.46 -1.62 -3.83
C VAL A 67 6.95 -1.54 -4.04
N LYS A 68 6.20 -2.58 -3.67
CA LYS A 68 4.72 -2.57 -3.80
C LYS A 68 4.09 -1.48 -2.94
N LEU A 69 4.56 -1.29 -1.71
CA LEU A 69 4.06 -0.25 -0.82
C LEU A 69 4.33 1.14 -1.42
N ALA A 70 5.53 1.39 -1.94
CA ALA A 70 5.85 2.66 -2.59
C ALA A 70 4.96 2.92 -3.81
N GLN A 71 4.64 1.89 -4.61
CA GLN A 71 3.70 1.99 -5.72
C GLN A 71 2.29 2.34 -5.24
N TYR A 72 1.77 1.63 -4.24
CA TYR A 72 0.44 1.91 -3.68
C TYR A 72 0.35 3.31 -3.08
N THR A 73 1.35 3.73 -2.30
CA THR A 73 1.40 5.09 -1.74
C THR A 73 1.37 6.12 -2.84
N LYS A 74 2.14 5.93 -3.93
CA LYS A 74 2.14 6.85 -5.07
C LYS A 74 0.76 6.95 -5.74
N THR A 75 0.08 5.81 -5.94
CA THR A 75 -1.28 5.79 -6.52
C THR A 75 -2.27 6.49 -5.59
N VAL A 76 -2.28 6.14 -4.30
CA VAL A 76 -3.18 6.73 -3.31
C VAL A 76 -2.94 8.24 -3.16
N ASP A 77 -1.70 8.68 -3.06
CA ASP A 77 -1.36 10.11 -2.92
C ASP A 77 -1.73 10.91 -4.18
N ALA A 78 -1.65 10.30 -5.37
CA ALA A 78 -2.09 10.93 -6.60
C ALA A 78 -3.62 11.05 -6.69
N ASP A 79 -4.35 10.05 -6.21
CA ASP A 79 -5.81 9.97 -6.36
C ASP A 79 -6.58 10.64 -5.20
N TYR A 80 -5.99 10.70 -4.01
CA TYR A 80 -6.64 11.24 -2.81
C TYR A 80 -7.14 12.69 -2.98
N PRO A 81 -6.37 13.64 -3.57
CA PRO A 81 -6.87 14.98 -3.87
C PRO A 81 -8.08 14.98 -4.82
N ASN A 82 -8.10 14.07 -5.80
CA ASN A 82 -9.22 13.93 -6.73
C ASN A 82 -10.47 13.41 -6.02
N LEU A 83 -10.32 12.45 -5.10
CA LEU A 83 -11.41 11.95 -4.27
C LEU A 83 -11.99 13.07 -3.39
N LEU A 84 -11.14 13.82 -2.68
CA LEU A 84 -11.56 14.96 -1.86
C LEU A 84 -12.33 16.01 -2.69
N ARG A 85 -11.84 16.32 -3.89
CA ARG A 85 -12.51 17.26 -4.81
C ARG A 85 -13.91 16.76 -5.18
N ARG A 86 -14.06 15.47 -5.53
CA ARG A 86 -15.36 14.88 -5.92
C ARG A 86 -16.35 14.84 -4.75
N VAL A 87 -15.88 14.55 -3.54
CA VAL A 87 -16.72 14.59 -2.33
C VAL A 87 -17.24 16.00 -2.07
N GLU A 88 -16.40 17.02 -2.21
CA GLU A 88 -16.84 18.41 -2.06
C GLU A 88 -17.83 18.83 -3.16
N GLN A 89 -17.62 18.39 -4.41
CA GLN A 89 -18.60 18.59 -5.49
C GLN A 89 -19.95 17.95 -5.15
N ALA A 90 -19.96 16.69 -4.69
CA ALA A 90 -21.17 15.99 -4.28
C ALA A 90 -21.92 16.78 -3.19
N ARG A 91 -21.20 17.29 -2.19
CA ARG A 91 -21.76 18.10 -1.11
C ARG A 91 -22.42 19.37 -1.64
N LEU A 92 -21.79 20.06 -2.58
CA LEU A 92 -22.34 21.26 -3.19
C LEU A 92 -23.58 20.96 -4.05
N ILE A 93 -23.58 19.87 -4.81
CA ILE A 93 -24.74 19.41 -5.61
C ILE A 93 -25.92 19.09 -4.70
N ILE A 94 -25.71 18.29 -3.64
CA ILE A 94 -26.76 17.95 -2.67
C ILE A 94 -27.32 19.20 -2.01
N LYS A 95 -26.45 20.15 -1.63
CA LYS A 95 -26.90 21.42 -1.05
C LYS A 95 -27.76 22.22 -2.03
N LEU A 96 -27.37 22.30 -3.30
CA LEU A 96 -28.13 22.96 -4.35
C LEU A 96 -29.53 22.35 -4.50
N ILE A 97 -29.63 21.02 -4.55
CA ILE A 97 -30.90 20.31 -4.69
C ILE A 97 -31.79 20.58 -3.48
N ASN A 98 -31.25 20.43 -2.26
CA ASN A 98 -32.01 20.63 -1.02
C ASN A 98 -32.53 22.07 -0.90
N VAL A 99 -31.69 23.08 -1.20
CA VAL A 99 -32.10 24.48 -1.13
C VAL A 99 -33.09 24.84 -2.24
N SER A 100 -32.92 24.29 -3.45
CA SER A 100 -33.87 24.49 -4.55
C SER A 100 -35.25 23.90 -4.22
N SER A 101 -35.28 22.69 -3.63
CA SER A 101 -36.51 22.06 -3.16
C SER A 101 -37.15 22.86 -2.03
N ALA A 102 -36.38 23.28 -1.03
CA ALA A 102 -36.89 24.07 0.09
C ALA A 102 -37.44 25.42 -0.38
N TYR A 103 -36.78 26.09 -1.33
CA TYR A 103 -37.26 27.33 -1.91
C TYR A 103 -38.61 27.15 -2.63
N ARG A 104 -38.78 26.05 -3.39
CA ARG A 104 -40.07 25.71 -4.04
C ARG A 104 -41.20 25.47 -3.04
N MET A 105 -40.88 25.15 -1.79
CA MET A 105 -41.83 24.95 -0.70
C MET A 105 -41.98 26.20 0.20
N ASP A 106 -41.43 27.34 -0.20
CA ASP A 106 -41.36 28.58 0.59
C ASP A 106 -40.65 28.41 1.95
N MET A 107 -39.78 27.40 2.07
CA MET A 107 -39.00 27.07 3.27
C MET A 107 -37.56 27.61 3.25
N ALA A 108 -37.11 28.14 2.11
CA ALA A 108 -35.81 28.78 1.97
C ALA A 108 -35.96 30.14 1.27
N SER A 109 -35.09 31.07 1.63
CA SER A 109 -35.09 32.43 1.05
C SER A 109 -34.41 32.48 -0.32
N GLU A 110 -34.74 33.51 -1.11
CA GLU A 110 -34.07 33.77 -2.40
C GLU A 110 -32.57 34.01 -2.20
N MET A 111 -32.19 34.67 -1.09
CA MET A 111 -30.80 34.88 -0.73
C MET A 111 -30.05 33.55 -0.50
N GLU A 112 -30.67 32.58 0.17
CA GLU A 112 -30.08 31.25 0.38
C GLU A 112 -29.94 30.46 -0.92
N LEU A 113 -30.95 30.55 -1.80
CA LEU A 113 -30.91 29.95 -3.13
C LEU A 113 -29.77 30.55 -3.97
N MET A 114 -29.69 31.88 -4.05
CA MET A 114 -28.65 32.58 -4.81
C MET A 114 -27.25 32.34 -4.25
N SER A 115 -27.10 32.31 -2.91
CA SER A 115 -25.85 31.94 -2.26
C SER A 115 -25.41 30.51 -2.59
N THR A 116 -26.37 29.59 -2.67
CA THR A 116 -26.09 28.19 -3.00
C THR A 116 -25.72 28.03 -4.48
N ILE A 117 -26.42 28.71 -5.40
CA ILE A 117 -26.06 28.78 -6.83
C ILE A 117 -24.67 29.38 -7.01
N GLY A 118 -24.36 30.46 -6.29
CA GLY A 118 -23.02 31.09 -6.32
C GLY A 118 -21.92 30.13 -5.85
N ASN A 119 -22.18 29.32 -4.82
CA ASN A 119 -21.24 28.29 -4.37
C ASN A 119 -21.13 27.12 -5.36
N ALA A 120 -22.18 26.81 -6.11
CA ALA A 120 -22.17 25.77 -7.12
C ALA A 120 -21.20 26.07 -8.28
N GLN A 121 -20.77 27.32 -8.46
CA GLN A 121 -19.69 27.69 -9.39
C GLN A 121 -18.34 27.03 -9.07
N LYS A 122 -18.13 26.62 -7.81
CA LYS A 122 -16.94 25.88 -7.36
C LYS A 122 -16.95 24.43 -7.84
N ILE A 123 -18.08 23.94 -8.36
CA ILE A 123 -18.19 22.60 -8.91
C ILE A 123 -17.45 22.57 -10.23
N ASP A 124 -16.42 21.73 -10.29
CA ASP A 124 -15.63 21.53 -11.50
C ASP A 124 -16.20 20.34 -12.30
N SER A 125 -17.38 20.58 -12.87
CA SER A 125 -18.12 19.70 -13.78
C SER A 125 -18.80 20.56 -14.84
N ARG A 126 -18.57 20.24 -16.12
CA ARG A 126 -19.23 20.97 -17.21
C ARG A 126 -20.73 20.72 -17.21
N ILE A 127 -21.14 19.49 -16.92
CA ILE A 127 -22.53 19.04 -16.89
C ILE A 127 -23.34 19.85 -15.86
N VAL A 128 -22.79 19.97 -14.64
CA VAL A 128 -23.46 20.72 -13.57
C VAL A 128 -23.53 22.22 -13.91
N LYS A 129 -22.45 22.79 -14.44
CA LYS A 129 -22.43 24.21 -14.85
C LYS A 129 -23.43 24.51 -15.96
N ASP A 130 -23.49 23.67 -16.99
CA ASP A 130 -24.43 23.84 -18.10
C ASP A 130 -25.88 23.70 -17.62
N GLY A 131 -26.15 22.76 -16.72
CA GLY A 131 -27.47 22.59 -16.09
C GLY A 131 -27.89 23.84 -15.30
N LEU A 132 -26.99 24.37 -14.48
CA LEU A 132 -27.20 25.61 -13.73
C LEU A 132 -27.47 26.82 -14.63
N ILE A 133 -26.70 26.97 -15.71
CA ILE A 133 -26.91 28.06 -16.68
C ILE A 133 -28.30 27.97 -17.32
N LYS A 134 -28.72 26.78 -17.74
CA LYS A 134 -30.05 26.56 -18.32
C LYS A 134 -31.16 26.91 -17.34
N MET A 135 -31.01 26.52 -16.07
CA MET A 135 -31.97 26.91 -15.03
C MET A 135 -32.06 28.42 -14.90
N MET A 136 -30.93 29.11 -14.76
CA MET A 136 -30.90 30.57 -14.64
C MET A 136 -31.52 31.27 -15.86
N GLN A 137 -31.29 30.76 -17.07
CA GLN A 137 -31.85 31.32 -18.30
C GLN A 137 -33.35 31.08 -18.45
N SER A 138 -33.84 29.91 -18.03
CA SER A 138 -35.26 29.56 -18.09
C SER A 138 -36.10 30.28 -17.03
N GLY A 139 -35.45 30.84 -15.99
CA GLY A 139 -36.12 31.36 -14.80
C GLY A 139 -36.80 30.28 -13.95
N GLN A 140 -36.64 29.00 -14.32
CA GLN A 140 -37.20 27.88 -13.60
C GLN A 140 -36.20 27.33 -12.60
N ILE A 141 -36.68 27.15 -11.38
CA ILE A 141 -35.93 26.52 -10.29
C ILE A 141 -35.87 25.02 -10.55
N MET A 142 -34.77 24.38 -10.15
CA MET A 142 -34.56 22.94 -10.35
C MET A 142 -35.75 22.16 -9.79
N ASN A 143 -36.41 21.40 -10.65
CA ASN A 143 -37.38 20.39 -10.25
C ASN A 143 -36.67 19.04 -10.07
N ASP A 144 -37.38 18.08 -9.49
CA ASP A 144 -36.84 16.78 -9.10
C ASP A 144 -36.29 16.02 -10.33
N GLU A 145 -36.97 16.09 -11.47
CA GLU A 145 -36.54 15.47 -12.73
C GLU A 145 -35.22 16.06 -13.28
N SER A 146 -35.08 17.39 -13.21
CA SER A 146 -33.85 18.08 -13.60
C SER A 146 -32.70 17.77 -12.65
N ALA A 147 -33.00 17.65 -11.35
CA ALA A 147 -32.03 17.25 -10.33
C ALA A 147 -31.52 15.83 -10.59
N ASP A 148 -32.42 14.87 -10.83
CA ASP A 148 -32.07 13.49 -11.14
C ASP A 148 -31.21 13.39 -12.40
N THR A 149 -31.60 14.09 -13.46
CA THR A 149 -30.84 14.13 -14.72
C THR A 149 -29.44 14.70 -14.51
N MET A 150 -29.32 15.78 -13.74
CA MET A 150 -28.03 16.39 -13.43
C MET A 150 -27.15 15.48 -12.57
N ILE A 151 -27.71 14.83 -11.56
CA ILE A 151 -26.96 13.88 -10.70
C ILE A 151 -26.45 12.72 -11.53
N LEU A 152 -27.31 12.07 -12.32
CA LEU A 152 -26.92 10.92 -13.13
C LEU A 152 -25.84 11.28 -14.14
N ALA A 153 -25.95 12.43 -14.80
CA ALA A 153 -24.96 12.89 -15.75
C ALA A 153 -23.63 13.27 -15.06
N TRP A 154 -23.67 13.86 -13.85
CA TRP A 154 -22.45 14.09 -13.07
C TRP A 154 -21.80 12.79 -12.59
N LEU A 155 -22.59 11.79 -12.18
CA LEU A 155 -22.07 10.47 -11.80
C LEU A 155 -21.40 9.76 -12.98
N ASP A 156 -21.96 9.85 -14.19
CA ASP A 156 -21.34 9.34 -15.42
C ASP A 156 -20.01 10.05 -15.74
N GLU A 157 -19.93 11.37 -15.55
CA GLU A 157 -18.67 12.11 -15.66
C GLU A 157 -17.66 11.68 -14.59
N VAL A 158 -18.11 11.42 -13.36
CA VAL A 158 -17.26 10.93 -12.29
C VAL A 158 -16.67 9.57 -12.66
N ASP A 159 -17.50 8.64 -13.14
CA ASP A 159 -17.12 7.28 -13.52
C ASP A 159 -16.05 7.28 -14.63
N ARG A 160 -16.27 8.04 -15.71
CA ARG A 160 -15.29 8.20 -16.81
C ARG A 160 -13.94 8.75 -16.37
N LEU A 161 -13.89 9.52 -15.27
CA LEU A 161 -12.65 10.08 -14.75
C LEU A 161 -11.97 9.14 -13.74
N LEU A 162 -12.56 7.99 -13.44
CA LEU A 162 -11.97 6.93 -12.61
C LEU A 162 -11.38 5.79 -13.47
N GLU A 163 -11.80 5.67 -14.73
CA GLU A 163 -11.18 4.82 -15.77
C GLU A 163 -9.86 5.42 -16.31
#